data_AF-A0A3B1D0A9-F1
#
_entry.id   AF-A0A3B1D0A9-F1
#
_cell.length_a   1.000
_cell.length_b   1.000
_cell.length_c   1.000
_cell.angle_alpha   90.00
_cell.angle_beta   90.00
_cell.angle_gamma   90.00
#
_symmetry.space_group_name_H-M   'P 1'
#
loop_
_entity.id
_entity.type
_entity.pdbx_description
1 polymer ?
#
loop_
_entity_poly.entity_id
_entity_poly.type
_entity_poly.pdbx_seq_one_letter_code
_entity_poly.pdbx_strand_id
1 'polypeptide(L)'
;MMADMQIHGNMEPLGSALKVKAPAGQSEGGSFADTLSEALNEVNDLQINADKAIEDLVTGKSKNIHETMIALSKAELAFKLTMQVRNKVMEAYKEITSTTV
;
A
#
# COMPACT_ATOMS: atom_id res chain seq x y z
N MET A 1 27.06 -34.94 -61.22
CA MET A 1 26.84 -33.50 -60.99
C MET A 1 26.24 -33.34 -59.60
N MET A 2 27.08 -33.07 -58.60
CA MET A 2 26.69 -32.76 -57.22
C MET A 2 27.34 -31.40 -56.94
N ALA A 3 26.53 -30.33 -56.91
CA ALA A 3 27.03 -28.98 -56.74
C ALA A 3 27.41 -28.74 -55.28
N ASP A 4 28.63 -28.24 -55.09
CA ASP A 4 29.23 -27.78 -53.86
C ASP A 4 28.29 -26.90 -53.03
N MET A 5 27.93 -27.35 -51.83
CA MET A 5 27.23 -26.55 -50.84
C MET A 5 28.29 -25.84 -49.98
N GLN A 6 28.71 -24.64 -50.41
CA GLN A 6 29.54 -23.74 -49.60
C GLN A 6 28.74 -23.21 -48.40
N ILE A 7 29.09 -23.69 -47.21
CA ILE A 7 28.63 -23.11 -45.95
C ILE A 7 29.34 -21.76 -45.74
N HIS A 8 28.64 -20.66 -45.99
CA HIS A 8 29.09 -19.32 -45.58
C HIS A 8 28.70 -19.11 -44.11
N GLY A 9 29.68 -19.19 -43.21
CA GLY A 9 29.53 -18.84 -41.81
C GLY A 9 29.51 -17.32 -41.62
N ASN A 10 28.32 -16.72 -41.63
CA ASN A 10 28.12 -15.36 -41.13
C ASN A 10 27.86 -15.42 -39.62
N MET A 11 28.92 -15.27 -38.81
CA MET A 11 28.78 -14.98 -37.39
C MET A 11 28.48 -13.49 -37.21
N GLU A 12 27.19 -13.14 -37.22
CA GLU A 12 26.74 -11.83 -36.73
C GLU A 12 27.02 -11.76 -35.22
N PRO A 13 27.61 -10.67 -34.70
CA PRO A 13 27.79 -10.52 -33.27
C PRO A 13 26.41 -10.43 -32.60
N LEU A 14 26.10 -11.41 -31.75
CA LEU A 14 24.90 -11.50 -30.89
C LEU A 14 24.82 -10.37 -29.83
N GLY A 15 25.41 -9.21 -30.09
CA GLY A 15 25.47 -8.07 -29.18
C GLY A 15 24.30 -7.10 -29.29
N SER A 16 23.42 -7.22 -30.29
CA SER A 16 22.33 -6.24 -30.49
C SER A 16 20.94 -6.69 -30.02
N ALA A 17 20.79 -7.91 -29.51
CA ALA A 17 19.49 -8.44 -29.05
C ALA A 17 19.18 -8.18 -27.57
N LEU A 18 20.09 -7.55 -26.81
CA LEU A 18 19.89 -7.24 -25.40
C LEU A 18 19.86 -5.73 -25.16
N LYS A 19 18.89 -5.05 -25.79
CA LYS A 19 18.30 -3.86 -25.16
C LYS A 19 17.49 -4.37 -23.96
N VAL A 20 18.18 -4.62 -22.85
CA VAL A 20 17.55 -4.70 -21.54
C VAL A 20 16.88 -3.36 -21.33
N LYS A 21 15.57 -3.30 -21.58
CA LYS A 21 14.74 -2.22 -21.06
C LYS A 21 14.89 -2.32 -19.55
N ALA A 22 15.75 -1.45 -19.00
CA ALA A 22 15.77 -1.21 -17.58
C ALA A 22 14.30 -1.04 -17.15
N PRO A 23 13.83 -1.74 -16.10
CA PRO A 23 12.54 -1.39 -15.54
C PRO A 23 12.67 0.08 -15.20
N ALA A 24 11.94 0.92 -15.93
CA ALA A 24 11.70 2.27 -15.50
C ALA A 24 11.10 2.07 -14.11
N GLY A 25 11.85 2.46 -13.09
CA GLY A 25 11.36 2.52 -11.73
C GLY A 25 10.24 3.53 -11.71
N GLN A 26 9.05 3.10 -12.11
CA GLN A 26 7.84 3.70 -11.60
C GLN A 26 7.84 3.28 -10.13
N SER A 27 8.20 4.21 -9.27
CA SER A 27 7.67 4.23 -7.91
C SER A 27 6.15 4.28 -8.03
N GLU A 28 5.50 3.14 -8.28
CA GLU A 28 4.05 2.95 -8.15
C GLU A 28 3.66 2.70 -6.69
N GLY A 29 4.54 3.01 -5.74
CA GLY A 29 4.15 3.21 -4.35
C GLY A 29 3.79 4.68 -4.18
N GLY A 30 2.52 4.98 -3.86
CA GLY A 30 2.11 6.32 -3.44
C GLY A 30 3.03 6.87 -2.34
N SER A 31 3.06 8.20 -2.19
CA SER A 31 3.82 8.81 -1.10
C SER A 31 3.38 8.19 0.22
N PHE A 32 4.30 8.06 1.18
CA PHE A 32 3.93 7.70 2.55
C PHE A 32 2.83 8.64 3.11
N ALA A 33 2.83 9.91 2.69
CA ALA A 33 1.79 10.86 3.04
C ALA A 33 0.41 10.48 2.45
N ASP A 34 0.38 9.94 1.23
CA ASP A 34 -0.85 9.47 0.59
C ASP A 34 -1.39 8.24 1.32
N THR A 35 -0.53 7.26 1.62
CA THR A 35 -0.92 6.07 2.41
C THR A 35 -1.40 6.45 3.82
N LEU A 36 -0.75 7.42 4.46
CA LEU A 36 -1.18 7.91 5.77
C LEU A 36 -2.55 8.61 5.67
N SER A 37 -2.76 9.40 4.62
CA SER A 37 -4.05 10.04 4.37
C SER A 37 -5.16 9.03 4.11
N GLU A 38 -4.89 7.98 3.33
CA GLU A 38 -5.82 6.87 3.10
C GLU A 38 -6.15 6.14 4.40
N ALA A 39 -5.15 5.81 5.22
CA ALA A 39 -5.38 5.16 6.51
C ALA A 39 -6.22 6.03 7.47
N LEU A 40 -6.03 7.36 7.44
CA LEU A 40 -6.86 8.29 8.22
C LEU A 40 -8.32 8.29 7.75
N ASN A 41 -8.54 8.27 6.44
CA ASN A 41 -9.89 8.18 5.86
C ASN A 41 -10.53 6.83 6.22
N GLU A 42 -9.77 5.73 6.15
CA GLU A 42 -10.27 4.40 6.51
C GLU A 42 -10.68 4.33 7.99
N VAL A 43 -9.90 4.92 8.91
CA VAL A 43 -10.29 5.02 10.32
C VAL A 43 -11.60 5.79 10.49
N ASN A 44 -11.78 6.90 9.77
CA ASN A 44 -13.02 7.67 9.81
C ASN A 44 -14.21 6.84 9.31
N ASP A 45 -14.05 6.12 8.21
CA ASP A 45 -15.11 5.26 7.65
C ASP A 45 -15.46 4.12 8.61
N LEU A 46 -14.46 3.50 9.24
CA LEU A 46 -14.68 2.48 10.27
C LEU A 46 -15.43 3.03 11.49
N GLN A 47 -15.13 4.26 11.90
CA GLN A 47 -15.83 4.93 13.00
C GLN A 47 -17.30 5.18 12.67
N ILE A 48 -17.59 5.75 11.49
CA ILE A 48 -18.96 5.99 11.02
C ILE A 48 -19.75 4.67 10.93
N ASN A 49 -19.12 3.61 10.42
CA ASN A 49 -19.74 2.29 10.33
C ASN A 49 -20.03 1.69 11.71
N ALA A 50 -19.12 1.86 12.68
CA ALA A 50 -19.34 1.41 14.05
C ALA A 50 -20.49 2.18 14.72
N ASP A 51 -20.55 3.50 14.55
CA ASP A 51 -21.62 4.34 15.09
C ASP A 51 -22.99 3.94 14.52
N LYS A 52 -23.06 3.71 13.20
CA LYS A 52 -24.27 3.23 12.55
C LYS A 52 -24.68 1.84 13.03
N ALA A 53 -23.72 0.93 13.20
CA ALA A 53 -24.01 -0.40 13.74
C ALA A 53 -24.56 -0.34 15.17
N ILE A 54 -24.03 0.57 16.01
CA ILE A 54 -24.58 0.83 17.34
C ILE A 54 -26.00 1.38 17.24
N GLU A 55 -26.24 2.37 16.39
CA GLU A 55 -27.57 2.95 16.21
C GLU A 55 -28.58 1.89 15.78
N ASP A 56 -28.25 1.09 14.77
CA ASP A 56 -29.12 0.02 14.28
C ASP A 56 -29.39 -1.04 15.36
N LEU A 57 -28.40 -1.35 16.21
CA LEU A 57 -28.57 -2.27 17.33
C LEU A 57 -29.50 -1.70 18.41
N VAL A 58 -29.27 -0.46 18.84
CA VAL A 58 -30.03 0.18 19.93
C VAL A 58 -31.46 0.51 19.50
N THR A 59 -31.66 0.87 18.23
CA THR A 59 -33.00 1.11 17.65
C THR A 59 -33.74 -0.19 17.32
N GLY A 60 -33.08 -1.35 17.43
CA GLY A 60 -33.65 -2.66 17.15
C GLY A 60 -33.79 -2.99 15.66
N LYS A 61 -33.27 -2.14 14.76
CA LYS A 61 -33.17 -2.42 13.31
C LYS A 61 -32.25 -3.61 13.03
N SER A 62 -31.21 -3.77 13.84
CA SER A 62 -30.34 -4.94 13.87
C SER A 62 -30.43 -5.62 15.24
N LYS A 63 -30.42 -6.95 15.24
CA LYS A 63 -30.24 -7.75 16.47
C LYS A 63 -28.85 -8.38 16.55
N ASN A 64 -28.00 -8.08 15.57
CA ASN A 64 -26.68 -8.69 15.46
C ASN A 64 -25.65 -7.91 16.28
N ILE A 65 -25.61 -8.21 17.58
CA ILE A 65 -24.61 -7.63 18.47
C ILE A 65 -23.19 -8.04 18.10
N HIS A 66 -22.99 -9.24 17.52
CA HIS A 66 -21.67 -9.70 17.12
C HIS A 66 -21.09 -8.83 16.01
N GLU A 67 -21.86 -8.51 14.97
CA GLU A 67 -21.43 -7.60 13.90
C GLU A 67 -21.12 -6.20 14.44
N THR A 68 -21.94 -5.69 15.36
CA THR A 68 -21.70 -4.40 16.01
C THR A 68 -20.39 -4.39 16.78
N MET A 69 -20.13 -5.44 17.57
CA MET A 69 -18.89 -5.59 18.32
C MET A 69 -17.66 -5.75 17.41
N ILE A 70 -17.81 -6.40 16.26
CA ILE A 70 -16.74 -6.52 15.25
C ILE A 70 -16.46 -5.15 14.63
N ALA A 71 -17.48 -4.38 14.26
CA ALA A 71 -17.31 -3.04 13.71
C ALA A 71 -16.57 -2.12 14.70
N LEU A 72 -16.98 -2.16 15.98
CA LEU A 72 -16.30 -1.42 17.06
C LEU A 72 -14.84 -1.85 17.23
N SER A 73 -14.58 -3.15 17.29
CA SER A 73 -13.22 -3.68 17.43
C SER A 73 -12.31 -3.26 16.28
N LYS A 74 -12.84 -3.24 15.05
CA LYS A 74 -12.10 -2.78 13.86
C LYS A 74 -11.76 -1.30 13.96
N ALA A 75 -12.74 -0.46 14.30
CA ALA A 75 -12.52 0.98 14.46
C ALA A 75 -11.48 1.28 15.55
N GLU A 76 -11.57 0.61 16.70
CA GLU A 76 -10.61 0.79 17.80
C GLU A 76 -9.19 0.35 17.42
N LEU A 77 -9.05 -0.81 16.77
CA LEU A 77 -7.75 -1.32 16.34
C LEU A 77 -7.11 -0.40 15.30
N ALA A 78 -7.87 0.01 14.28
CA ALA A 78 -7.39 0.89 13.23
C ALA A 78 -6.99 2.26 13.80
N PHE A 79 -7.78 2.81 14.72
CA PHE A 79 -7.44 4.05 15.42
C PHE A 79 -6.13 3.95 16.21
N LYS A 80 -5.96 2.86 16.98
CA LYS A 80 -4.72 2.61 17.75
C LYS A 80 -3.50 2.54 16.84
N LEU A 81 -3.62 1.83 15.71
CA LEU A 81 -2.56 1.73 14.72
C LEU A 81 -2.19 3.12 14.17
N THR A 82 -3.18 3.90 13.75
CA THR A 82 -2.97 5.26 13.23
C THR A 82 -2.32 6.18 14.26
N MET A 83 -2.69 6.08 15.54
CA MET A 83 -2.02 6.82 16.62
C MET A 83 -0.55 6.43 16.78
N GLN A 84 -0.21 5.15 16.66
CA GLN A 84 1.18 4.69 16.69
C GLN A 84 1.97 5.25 15.51
N VAL A 85 1.40 5.23 14.31
CA VAL A 85 2.04 5.81 13.11
C VAL A 85 2.23 7.31 13.29
N ARG A 86 1.20 8.05 13.71
CA ARG A 86 1.27 9.48 14.02
C ARG A 86 2.42 9.78 15.00
N ASN A 87 2.48 9.04 16.11
CA ASN A 87 3.53 9.24 17.11
C ASN A 87 4.92 8.99 16.50
N LYS A 88 5.08 7.95 15.69
CA LYS A 88 6.37 7.64 15.06
C LYS A 88 6.81 8.70 14.05
N VAL A 89 5.87 9.27 13.30
CA VAL A 89 6.15 10.38 12.38
C VAL A 89 6.59 11.63 13.14
N MET A 90 5.91 11.94 14.27
CA MET A 90 6.31 13.06 15.13
C MET A 90 7.68 12.86 15.77
N GLU A 91 8.00 11.63 16.20
CA GLU A 91 9.33 11.27 16.71
C GLU A 91 10.41 11.48 15.64
N ALA A 92 10.19 10.98 14.42
CA ALA A 92 11.13 11.13 13.31
C ALA A 92 11.36 12.60 12.94
N TYR A 93 10.30 13.42 12.92
CA TYR A 93 10.41 14.87 12.70
C TYR A 93 11.27 15.54 13.79
N LYS A 94 11.04 15.17 15.05
CA LYS A 94 11.81 15.70 16.18
C LYS A 94 13.28 15.30 16.08
N GLU A 95 13.58 14.04 15.73
CA GLU A 95 14.94 13.52 15.56
C GLU A 95 15.72 14.29 14.49
N ILE A 96 15.14 14.50 13.30
CA ILE A 96 15.77 15.27 12.22
C ILE A 96 16.11 16.70 12.68
N THR A 97 15.19 17.33 13.42
CA THR A 97 15.39 18.70 13.95
C THR A 97 16.50 18.74 14.99
N SER A 98 16.60 17.72 15.86
CA SER A 98 17.62 17.64 16.91
C SER A 98 19.01 17.25 16.40
N THR A 99 19.12 16.45 15.34
CA THR A 99 20.42 16.08 14.75
C THR A 99 21.03 17.21 13.90
N THR A 100 20.25 18.21 13.51
CA THR A 100 20.72 19.36 12.71
C THR A 100 21.26 20.52 13.57
N VAL A 101 21.40 20.34 14.89
CA VAL A 101 21.97 21.34 15.81
C VAL A 101 23.31 20.90 16.37
#